data_AF-Q5XQ79-F1
#
_entry.id   AF-Q5XQ79-F1
#
_cell.length_a   1.000
_cell.length_b   1.000
_cell.length_c   1.000
_cell.angle_alpha   90.00
_cell.angle_beta   90.00
_cell.angle_gamma   90.00
#
_symmetry.space_group_name_H-M   'P 1'
#
loop_
_entity.id
_entity.type
_entity.pdbx_description
1 polymer ?
#
loop_
_entity_poly.entity_id
_entity_poly.type
_entity_poly.pdbx_seq_one_letter_code
_entity_poly.pdbx_strand_id
1 'polypeptide(L)'
;MPYTAFHEKFPEIAEKETRSIIAIGDPELPEGNYALIELYCDEVGCDCRRVFFSIFSERRNEFVAVIAYGWENSKFYADWLGDNDLGIIEDLKGPALNLASYQSELAPILLDKIKYVLMDKHYVERIKRHYRMFKDAIEKENRKATSIKSDKRVKIGRNDPCPCGSGKKYKKCCMKKKVLPKKNYTST
;
A
#
# COMPACT_ATOMS: atom_id res chain seq x y z
N MET A 1 -6.79 2.66 -5.24
CA MET A 1 -5.59 2.34 -4.43
C MET A 1 -5.86 1.02 -3.74
N PRO A 2 -5.13 -0.05 -4.10
CA PRO A 2 -5.19 -1.28 -3.33
C PRO A 2 -4.53 -1.06 -1.97
N TYR A 3 -4.98 -1.83 -0.98
CA TYR A 3 -4.45 -1.82 0.37
C TYR A 3 -4.21 -3.25 0.80
N THR A 4 -3.08 -3.51 1.45
CA THR A 4 -2.70 -4.84 1.94
C THR A 4 -2.48 -4.78 3.43
N ALA A 5 -2.78 -5.87 4.14
CA ALA A 5 -2.51 -5.94 5.57
C ALA A 5 -1.01 -5.89 5.85
N PHE A 6 -0.61 -5.13 6.87
CA PHE A 6 0.77 -5.07 7.34
C PHE A 6 1.31 -6.46 7.72
N HIS A 7 0.42 -7.31 8.27
CA HIS A 7 0.68 -8.70 8.63
C HIS A 7 1.23 -9.55 7.48
N GLU A 8 0.84 -9.26 6.22
CA GLU A 8 1.31 -10.01 5.06
C GLU A 8 2.79 -9.74 4.76
N LYS A 9 3.31 -8.57 5.16
CA LYS A 9 4.71 -8.20 4.94
C LYS A 9 5.57 -8.39 6.20
N PHE A 10 4.99 -8.24 7.38
CA PHE A 10 5.71 -8.27 8.66
C PHE A 10 4.94 -9.03 9.75
N PRO A 11 4.71 -10.35 9.59
CA PRO A 11 3.85 -11.12 10.49
C PRO A 11 4.33 -11.09 11.95
N GLU A 12 5.64 -11.27 12.21
CA GLU A 12 6.19 -11.30 13.58
C GLU A 12 6.09 -9.96 14.31
N ILE A 13 6.16 -8.85 13.58
CA ILE A 13 6.05 -7.50 14.15
C ILE A 13 4.56 -7.21 14.39
N ALA A 14 3.72 -7.56 13.42
CA ALA A 14 2.29 -7.38 13.52
C ALA A 14 1.68 -8.18 14.69
N GLU A 15 2.12 -9.41 14.92
CA GLU A 15 1.70 -10.24 16.07
C GLU A 15 2.00 -9.53 17.42
N LYS A 16 3.15 -8.86 17.52
CA LYS A 16 3.58 -8.20 18.77
C LYS A 16 2.98 -6.82 18.97
N GLU A 17 2.61 -6.13 17.88
CA GLU A 17 2.34 -4.69 17.92
C GLU A 17 0.95 -4.29 17.46
N THR A 18 0.17 -5.22 16.89
CA THR A 18 -1.24 -4.98 16.61
C THR A 18 -1.95 -4.63 17.90
N ARG A 19 -2.61 -3.47 17.89
CA ARG A 19 -3.37 -3.00 19.04
C ARG A 19 -4.77 -3.59 18.97
N SER A 20 -5.36 -3.82 20.13
CA SER A 20 -6.77 -4.11 20.24
C SER A 20 -7.46 -3.19 21.24
N ILE A 21 -8.75 -2.96 21.04
CA ILE A 21 -9.63 -2.33 22.01
C ILE A 21 -10.29 -3.45 22.81
N ILE A 22 -10.07 -3.44 24.12
CA ILE A 22 -10.67 -4.41 25.04
C ILE A 22 -11.87 -3.74 25.69
N ALA A 23 -13.08 -4.19 25.34
CA ALA A 23 -14.32 -3.70 25.92
C ALA A 23 -14.73 -4.62 27.07
N ILE A 24 -14.60 -4.12 28.32
CA ILE A 24 -15.07 -4.80 29.54
C ILE A 24 -15.94 -3.79 30.28
N GLY A 25 -17.22 -4.11 30.46
CA GLY A 25 -18.19 -3.19 31.07
C GLY A 25 -18.38 -1.88 30.31
N ASP A 26 -18.04 -1.83 29.02
CA ASP A 26 -18.29 -0.65 28.18
C ASP A 26 -19.81 -0.53 27.91
N PRO A 27 -20.43 0.63 28.18
CA PRO A 27 -21.88 0.79 28.02
C PRO A 27 -22.35 0.81 26.57
N GLU A 28 -21.44 1.09 25.62
CA GLU A 28 -21.78 1.30 24.21
C GLU A 28 -21.23 0.17 23.32
N LEU A 29 -20.10 -0.43 23.69
CA LEU A 29 -19.45 -1.47 22.90
C LEU A 29 -19.63 -2.85 23.57
N PRO A 30 -20.14 -3.87 22.84
CA PRO A 30 -20.28 -5.22 23.39
C PRO A 30 -18.97 -5.76 23.96
N GLU A 31 -19.06 -6.56 25.02
CA GLU A 31 -17.87 -7.14 25.64
C GLU A 31 -17.08 -8.00 24.66
N GLY A 32 -15.77 -7.76 24.59
CA GLY A 32 -14.87 -8.53 23.74
C GLY A 32 -13.60 -7.77 23.37
N ASN A 33 -12.81 -8.42 22.52
CA ASN A 33 -11.60 -7.87 21.95
C ASN A 33 -11.82 -7.46 20.50
N TYR A 34 -11.36 -6.26 20.15
CA TYR A 34 -11.49 -5.67 18.82
C TYR A 34 -10.10 -5.34 18.27
N ALA A 35 -9.55 -6.23 17.45
CA ALA A 35 -8.21 -6.08 16.89
C ALA A 35 -8.19 -5.05 15.75
N LEU A 36 -7.21 -4.14 15.79
CA LEU A 36 -7.03 -3.08 14.80
C LEU A 36 -6.05 -3.54 13.72
N ILE A 37 -6.52 -4.32 12.73
CA ILE A 37 -5.66 -4.80 11.66
C ILE A 37 -5.29 -3.64 10.74
N GLU A 38 -4.00 -3.31 10.69
CA GLU A 38 -3.47 -2.22 9.87
C GLU A 38 -3.34 -2.63 8.40
N LEU A 39 -3.96 -1.86 7.51
CA LEU A 39 -3.82 -1.95 6.06
C LEU A 39 -3.16 -0.68 5.50
N TYR A 40 -2.22 -0.88 4.57
CA TYR A 40 -1.44 0.19 3.95
C TYR A 40 -1.49 0.12 2.43
N CYS A 41 -1.34 1.28 1.77
CA CYS A 41 -1.34 1.39 0.31
C CYS A 41 -0.13 0.67 -0.29
N ASP A 42 -0.37 -0.32 -1.13
CA ASP A 42 0.63 -1.14 -1.82
C ASP A 42 1.02 -0.60 -3.21
N GLU A 43 0.47 0.55 -3.60
CA GLU A 43 0.85 1.25 -4.82
C GLU A 43 2.30 1.76 -4.73
N VAL A 44 3.12 1.36 -5.70
CA VAL A 44 4.52 1.77 -5.81
C VAL A 44 4.61 3.28 -6.01
N GLY A 45 5.52 3.95 -5.29
CA GLY A 45 5.70 5.41 -5.37
C GLY A 45 4.63 6.26 -4.66
N CYS A 46 3.55 5.67 -4.16
CA CYS A 46 2.50 6.42 -3.45
C CYS A 46 2.92 6.76 -2.00
N ASP A 47 2.89 8.04 -1.65
CA ASP A 47 3.11 8.54 -0.26
C ASP A 47 1.79 9.03 0.38
N CYS A 48 0.74 8.21 0.42
CA CYS A 48 -0.56 8.65 0.92
C CYS A 48 -0.58 9.01 2.41
N ARG A 49 0.37 8.51 3.22
CA ARG A 49 0.45 8.74 4.67
C ARG A 49 -0.84 8.45 5.43
N ARG A 50 -1.47 7.33 5.07
CA ARG A 50 -2.71 6.83 5.65
C ARG A 50 -2.60 5.37 6.06
N VAL A 51 -3.39 5.00 7.06
CA VAL A 51 -3.65 3.61 7.48
C VAL A 51 -5.15 3.36 7.42
N PHE A 52 -5.55 2.14 7.12
CA PHE A 52 -6.92 1.67 7.28
C PHE A 52 -6.94 0.62 8.38
N PHE A 53 -7.70 0.85 9.45
CA PHE A 53 -7.94 -0.14 10.48
C PHE A 53 -9.12 -1.00 10.08
N SER A 54 -8.87 -2.23 9.64
CA SER A 54 -9.91 -3.25 9.50
C SER A 54 -10.13 -3.90 10.86
N ILE A 55 -11.26 -3.59 11.49
CA ILE A 55 -11.52 -3.95 12.89
C ILE A 55 -12.15 -5.33 12.93
N PHE A 56 -11.45 -6.27 13.55
CA PHE A 56 -11.92 -7.64 13.73
C PHE A 56 -12.46 -7.82 15.15
N SER A 57 -13.70 -8.29 15.28
CA SER A 57 -14.28 -8.66 16.57
C SER A 57 -14.01 -10.14 16.82
N GLU A 58 -13.22 -10.47 17.83
CA GLU A 58 -12.93 -11.87 18.17
C GLU A 58 -14.19 -12.62 18.63
N ARG A 59 -15.09 -11.93 19.35
CA ARG A 59 -16.33 -12.52 19.84
C ARG A 59 -17.31 -12.85 18.71
N ARG A 60 -17.43 -11.97 17.71
CA ARG A 60 -18.31 -12.20 16.54
C ARG A 60 -17.62 -13.02 15.45
N ASN A 61 -16.28 -13.16 15.53
CA ASN A 61 -15.44 -13.80 14.53
C ASN A 61 -15.62 -13.20 13.12
N GLU A 62 -15.72 -11.86 13.05
CA GLU A 62 -15.94 -11.13 11.79
C GLU A 62 -15.32 -9.73 11.81
N PHE A 63 -15.15 -9.13 10.62
CA PHE A 63 -14.80 -7.72 10.50
C PHE A 63 -16.04 -6.84 10.65
N VAL A 64 -15.97 -5.87 11.57
CA VAL A 64 -17.13 -5.08 11.99
C VAL A 64 -17.07 -3.62 11.55
N ALA A 65 -15.89 -3.11 11.19
CA ALA A 65 -15.74 -1.73 10.70
C ALA A 65 -14.41 -1.56 9.95
N VAL A 66 -14.36 -0.56 9.07
CA VAL A 66 -13.11 -0.07 8.47
C VAL A 66 -12.98 1.42 8.68
N ILE A 67 -11.94 1.83 9.41
CA ILE A 67 -11.68 3.25 9.72
C ILE A 67 -10.37 3.67 9.07
N ALA A 68 -10.44 4.65 8.19
CA ALA A 68 -9.27 5.28 7.61
C ALA A 68 -8.70 6.31 8.59
N TYR A 69 -7.39 6.42 8.69
CA TYR A 69 -6.72 7.47 9.45
C TYR A 69 -5.59 8.08 8.64
N GLY A 70 -5.70 9.39 8.40
CA GLY A 70 -4.64 10.20 7.82
C GLY A 70 -4.02 11.15 8.83
N TRP A 71 -2.69 11.15 8.97
CA TRP A 71 -2.01 11.95 10.01
C TRP A 71 -1.45 13.29 9.52
N GLU A 72 -1.47 13.57 8.22
CA GLU A 72 -1.07 14.86 7.69
C GLU A 72 -2.17 15.92 7.73
N ASN A 73 -1.80 17.17 7.42
CA ASN A 73 -2.74 18.27 7.33
C ASN A 73 -3.49 18.31 5.98
N SER A 74 -4.56 19.10 5.91
CA SER A 74 -5.40 19.25 4.72
C SER A 74 -4.62 19.72 3.49
N LYS A 75 -3.61 20.58 3.66
CA LYS A 75 -2.77 21.04 2.55
C LYS A 75 -1.99 19.89 1.91
N PHE A 76 -1.38 19.03 2.74
CA PHE A 76 -0.70 17.84 2.23
C PHE A 76 -1.64 16.97 1.38
N TYR A 77 -2.86 16.72 1.86
CA TYR A 77 -3.81 15.88 1.14
C TYR A 77 -4.34 16.52 -0.14
N ALA A 78 -4.54 17.84 -0.15
CA ALA A 78 -4.87 18.58 -1.37
C ALA A 78 -3.76 18.43 -2.43
N ASP A 79 -2.52 18.67 -2.01
CA ASP A 79 -1.34 18.56 -2.88
C ASP A 79 -1.13 17.11 -3.38
N TRP A 80 -1.33 16.11 -2.51
CA TRP A 80 -1.17 14.70 -2.83
C TRP A 80 -2.27 14.16 -3.75
N LEU A 81 -3.53 14.52 -3.51
CA LEU A 81 -4.65 14.11 -4.35
C LEU A 81 -4.65 14.84 -5.70
N GLY A 82 -4.08 16.05 -5.74
CA GLY A 82 -4.19 16.95 -6.89
C GLY A 82 -5.59 17.55 -7.05
N ASP A 83 -6.34 17.61 -5.94
CA ASP A 83 -7.72 18.09 -5.86
C ASP A 83 -7.84 19.05 -4.67
N ASN A 84 -8.71 20.05 -4.80
CA ASN A 84 -8.96 21.07 -3.78
C ASN A 84 -10.38 21.01 -3.21
N ASP A 85 -11.16 19.97 -3.51
CA ASP A 85 -12.46 19.75 -2.87
C ASP A 85 -12.31 19.59 -1.35
N LEU A 86 -12.82 20.57 -0.61
CA LEU A 86 -12.67 20.64 0.84
C LEU A 86 -13.36 19.47 1.55
N GLY A 87 -14.48 18.98 1.04
CA GLY A 87 -15.20 17.86 1.65
C GLY A 87 -14.39 16.57 1.53
N ILE A 88 -13.82 16.31 0.36
CA ILE A 88 -12.93 15.16 0.15
C ILE A 88 -11.69 15.27 1.03
N ILE A 89 -11.06 16.44 1.09
CA ILE A 89 -9.83 16.64 1.87
C ILE A 89 -10.07 16.47 3.37
N GLU A 90 -11.21 16.91 3.90
CA GLU A 90 -11.57 16.72 5.31
C GLU A 90 -11.68 15.24 5.67
N ASP A 91 -12.25 14.41 4.80
CA ASP A 91 -12.36 12.95 4.99
C ASP A 91 -11.02 12.21 4.88
N LEU A 92 -10.01 12.82 4.25
CA LEU A 92 -8.65 12.25 4.18
C LEU A 92 -7.86 12.44 5.47
N LYS A 93 -8.20 13.47 6.26
CA LYS A 93 -7.49 13.85 7.48
C LYS A 93 -8.19 13.31 8.72
N GLY A 94 -7.39 12.77 9.64
CA GLY A 94 -7.91 12.21 10.87
C GLY A 94 -8.64 10.88 10.65
N PRO A 95 -9.25 10.33 11.70
CA PRO A 95 -10.00 9.09 11.61
C PRO A 95 -11.39 9.35 11.00
N ALA A 96 -11.74 8.58 9.98
CA ALA A 96 -13.03 8.63 9.31
C ALA A 96 -13.50 7.22 8.93
N LEU A 97 -14.81 6.99 8.87
CA LEU A 97 -15.35 5.74 8.33
C LEU A 97 -15.01 5.63 6.84
N ASN A 98 -14.49 4.48 6.43
CA ASN A 98 -14.32 4.21 5.01
C ASN A 98 -15.68 3.82 4.39
N LEU A 99 -16.39 4.77 3.79
CA LEU A 99 -17.74 4.56 3.24
C LEU A 99 -17.80 3.52 2.11
N ALA A 100 -16.67 3.24 1.46
CA ALA A 100 -16.58 2.21 0.43
C ALA A 100 -16.41 0.78 0.99
N SER A 101 -16.29 0.62 2.30
CA SER A 101 -16.17 -0.68 2.98
C SER A 101 -17.44 -1.03 3.75
N TYR A 102 -17.57 -2.32 4.08
CA TYR A 102 -18.59 -2.76 5.03
C TYR A 102 -18.43 -2.07 6.39
N GLN A 103 -19.55 -1.65 6.96
CA GLN A 103 -19.65 -1.08 8.30
C GLN A 103 -20.83 -1.74 9.02
N SER A 104 -20.58 -2.31 10.20
CA SER A 104 -21.65 -2.78 11.09
C SER A 104 -22.25 -1.63 11.90
N GLU A 105 -23.26 -1.93 12.70
CA GLU A 105 -23.84 -1.00 13.68
C GLU A 105 -22.84 -0.53 14.74
N LEU A 106 -21.73 -1.23 14.93
CA LEU A 106 -20.68 -0.85 15.87
C LEU A 106 -19.73 0.21 15.33
N ALA A 107 -19.74 0.49 14.02
CA ALA A 107 -18.76 1.35 13.38
C ALA A 107 -18.70 2.78 13.94
N PRO A 108 -19.82 3.47 14.24
CA PRO A 108 -19.78 4.80 14.85
C PRO A 108 -19.13 4.80 16.23
N ILE A 109 -19.45 3.80 17.07
CA ILE A 109 -18.89 3.66 18.42
C ILE A 109 -17.39 3.40 18.33
N LEU A 110 -16.98 2.48 17.46
CA LEU A 110 -15.56 2.14 17.24
C LEU A 110 -14.77 3.33 16.69
N LEU A 111 -15.37 4.17 15.84
CA LEU A 111 -14.75 5.41 15.39
C LEU A 111 -14.42 6.33 16.56
N ASP A 112 -15.36 6.52 17.47
CA ASP A 112 -15.13 7.35 18.65
C ASP A 112 -14.07 6.75 19.57
N LYS A 113 -14.09 5.44 19.82
CA LYS A 113 -13.00 4.79 20.59
C LYS A 113 -11.63 4.97 19.91
N ILE A 114 -11.56 4.87 18.57
CA ILE A 114 -10.32 5.08 17.82
C ILE A 114 -9.82 6.52 17.92
N LYS A 115 -10.70 7.53 17.90
CA LYS A 115 -10.30 8.93 18.13
C LYS A 115 -9.51 9.07 19.44
N TYR A 116 -9.97 8.43 20.52
CA TYR A 116 -9.24 8.43 21.81
C TYR A 116 -7.92 7.65 21.73
N VAL A 117 -7.93 6.47 21.11
CA VAL A 117 -6.71 5.66 20.94
C VAL A 117 -5.63 6.44 20.16
N LEU A 118 -6.02 7.22 19.15
CA LEU A 118 -5.11 8.04 18.34
C LEU A 118 -4.61 9.31 19.05
N MET A 119 -5.10 9.63 20.26
CA MET A 119 -4.49 10.68 21.09
C MET A 119 -3.13 10.24 21.67
N ASP A 120 -2.88 8.93 21.75
CA ASP A 120 -1.60 8.37 22.16
C ASP A 120 -0.54 8.61 21.07
N LYS A 121 0.35 9.57 21.32
CA LYS A 121 1.44 9.94 20.40
C LYS A 121 2.37 8.76 20.11
N HIS A 122 2.62 7.88 21.07
CA HIS A 122 3.48 6.71 20.85
C HIS A 122 2.83 5.72 19.90
N TYR A 123 1.51 5.54 19.99
CA TYR A 123 0.77 4.71 19.05
C TYR A 123 0.78 5.30 17.64
N VAL A 124 0.55 6.61 17.50
CA VAL A 124 0.63 7.30 16.20
C VAL A 124 2.02 7.16 15.58
N GLU A 125 3.10 7.33 16.35
CA GLU A 125 4.46 7.15 15.83
C GLU A 125 4.76 5.69 15.43
N ARG A 126 4.15 4.71 16.11
CA ARG A 126 4.23 3.30 15.72
C ARG A 126 3.56 3.04 14.37
N ILE A 127 2.34 3.57 14.17
CA ILE A 127 1.64 3.50 12.88
C ILE A 127 2.48 4.12 11.76
N LYS A 128 3.08 5.30 11.98
CA LYS A 128 3.95 5.95 10.99
C LYS A 128 5.22 5.13 10.70
N ARG A 129 5.74 4.42 11.70
CA ARG A 129 6.88 3.50 11.52
C ARG A 129 6.49 2.31 10.67
N HIS A 130 5.35 1.67 10.96
CA HIS A 130 4.82 0.56 10.16
C HIS A 130 4.55 0.97 8.72
N TYR A 131 3.95 2.14 8.50
CA TYR A 131 3.77 2.72 7.17
C TYR A 131 5.10 2.82 6.40
N ARG A 132 6.15 3.40 7.00
CA ARG A 132 7.47 3.51 6.36
C ARG A 132 8.07 2.15 6.04
N MET A 133 8.04 1.21 6.99
CA MET A 133 8.52 -0.16 6.77
C MET A 133 7.78 -0.84 5.62
N PHE A 134 6.46 -0.66 5.56
CA PHE A 134 5.61 -1.20 4.50
C PHE A 134 5.96 -0.59 3.14
N LYS A 135 6.05 0.73 3.03
CA LYS A 135 6.44 1.40 1.78
C LYS A 135 7.84 0.96 1.31
N ASP A 136 8.79 0.84 2.23
CA ASP A 136 10.14 0.35 1.92
C ASP A 136 10.13 -1.09 1.38
N ALA A 137 9.27 -1.95 1.94
CA ALA A 137 9.11 -3.32 1.46
C ALA A 137 8.55 -3.37 0.04
N ILE A 138 7.48 -2.61 -0.23
CA ILE A 138 6.87 -2.49 -1.57
C ILE A 138 7.90 -2.03 -2.61
N GLU A 139 8.67 -0.99 -2.29
CA GLU A 139 9.72 -0.47 -3.17
C GLU A 139 10.84 -1.49 -3.43
N LYS A 140 11.25 -2.25 -2.39
CA LYS A 140 12.26 -3.31 -2.55
C LYS A 140 11.75 -4.46 -3.42
N GLU A 141 10.50 -4.88 -3.25
CA GLU A 141 9.88 -5.91 -4.09
C GLU A 141 9.78 -5.45 -5.55
N ASN A 142 9.38 -4.21 -5.79
CA ASN A 142 9.33 -3.64 -7.14
C ASN A 142 10.72 -3.57 -7.79
N ARG A 143 11.77 -3.16 -7.06
CA ARG A 143 13.16 -3.20 -7.55
C ARG A 143 13.62 -4.62 -7.90
N LYS A 144 13.28 -5.61 -7.08
CA LYS A 144 13.59 -7.02 -7.38
C LYS A 144 12.85 -7.49 -8.64
N ALA A 145 11.55 -7.22 -8.75
CA ALA A 145 10.75 -7.60 -9.91
C ALA A 145 11.26 -6.97 -11.22
N THR A 146 11.68 -5.70 -11.18
CA THR A 146 12.26 -5.01 -12.34
C THR A 146 13.65 -5.53 -12.70
N SER A 147 14.48 -5.89 -11.72
CA SER A 147 15.79 -6.52 -11.97
C SER A 147 15.68 -7.92 -12.59
N ILE A 148 14.71 -8.74 -12.15
CA ILE A 148 14.45 -10.06 -12.75
C ILE A 148 13.90 -9.92 -14.19
N LYS A 149 13.09 -8.88 -14.44
CA LYS A 149 12.61 -8.57 -15.80
C LYS A 149 13.73 -8.09 -16.74
N SER A 150 14.75 -7.38 -16.22
CA SER A 150 15.87 -6.91 -17.04
C SER A 150 16.90 -8.00 -17.35
N ASP A 151 17.00 -9.04 -16.53
CA ASP A 151 17.84 -10.22 -16.78
C ASP A 151 17.19 -11.22 -17.76
N LYS A 152 15.89 -11.06 -18.09
CA LYS A 152 15.23 -11.69 -19.24
C LYS A 152 15.58 -11.04 -20.59
N ARG A 153 16.76 -10.41 -20.73
CA ARG A 153 17.37 -10.36 -22.06
C ARG A 153 17.65 -11.80 -22.44
N VAL A 154 16.85 -12.37 -23.33
CA VAL A 154 17.13 -13.66 -23.96
C VAL A 154 18.61 -13.62 -24.33
N LYS A 155 19.44 -14.40 -23.61
CA LYS A 155 20.86 -14.54 -23.92
C LYS A 155 20.90 -15.27 -25.24
N ILE A 156 20.77 -14.52 -26.33
CA ILE A 156 20.84 -15.07 -27.66
C ILE A 156 22.25 -15.63 -27.84
N GLY A 157 22.32 -16.94 -28.00
CA GLY A 157 23.56 -17.65 -28.20
C GLY A 157 24.25 -17.10 -29.44
N ARG A 158 25.58 -17.01 -29.40
CA ARG A 158 26.40 -16.52 -30.54
C ARG A 158 26.06 -17.22 -31.86
N ASN A 159 25.60 -18.48 -31.79
CA ASN A 159 25.26 -19.30 -32.95
C ASN A 159 23.78 -19.32 -33.32
N ASP A 160 22.89 -18.70 -32.52
CA ASP A 160 21.45 -18.71 -32.76
C ASP A 160 21.06 -17.85 -33.97
N PRO A 161 19.92 -18.12 -34.62
CA PRO A 161 19.39 -17.26 -35.69
C PRO A 161 19.22 -15.80 -35.20
N CYS A 162 19.68 -14.85 -36.01
CA CYS A 162 19.69 -13.44 -35.62
C CYS A 162 18.27 -12.82 -35.68
N PRO A 163 17.82 -12.09 -34.63
CA PRO A 163 16.43 -11.66 -34.48
C PRO A 163 16.03 -10.52 -35.42
N CYS A 164 16.98 -9.96 -36.19
CA CYS A 164 16.70 -8.97 -37.22
C CYS A 164 16.12 -9.55 -38.52
N GLY A 165 15.82 -10.85 -38.57
CA GLY A 165 15.24 -11.52 -39.74
C GLY A 165 16.23 -11.81 -40.87
N SER A 166 17.53 -11.58 -40.67
CA SER A 166 18.54 -11.74 -41.74
C SER A 166 18.87 -13.18 -42.16
N GLY A 167 18.34 -14.20 -41.45
CA GLY A 167 18.69 -15.61 -41.65
C GLY A 167 20.11 -16.02 -41.22
N LYS A 168 20.95 -15.08 -40.74
CA LYS A 168 22.35 -15.33 -40.31
C LYS A 168 22.43 -15.66 -38.82
N LYS A 169 23.48 -16.37 -38.38
CA LYS A 169 23.81 -16.56 -36.94
C LYS A 169 24.09 -15.20 -36.26
N TYR A 170 23.68 -15.01 -35.01
CA TYR A 170 23.80 -13.74 -34.27
C TYR A 170 25.23 -13.17 -34.30
N LYS A 171 26.25 -14.00 -34.08
CA LYS A 171 27.68 -13.61 -34.13
C LYS A 171 28.16 -13.07 -35.48
N LYS A 172 27.47 -13.41 -36.56
CA LYS A 172 27.79 -12.98 -37.94
C LYS A 172 26.91 -11.81 -38.41
N CYS A 173 26.02 -11.31 -37.56
CA CYS A 173 25.08 -10.24 -37.91
C CYS A 173 25.08 -9.13 -36.85
N CYS A 174 24.07 -9.06 -35.98
CA CYS A 174 23.92 -7.95 -35.04
C CYS A 174 24.95 -7.92 -33.91
N MET A 175 25.65 -9.01 -33.61
CA MET A 175 26.63 -9.05 -32.51
C MET A 175 27.85 -8.13 -32.73
N LYS A 176 28.23 -7.86 -33.99
CA LYS A 176 29.41 -7.02 -34.32
C LYS A 176 29.06 -5.58 -34.70
N LYS A 177 27.78 -5.23 -34.82
CA LYS A 177 27.38 -3.88 -35.18
C LYS A 177 27.31 -3.03 -33.92
N LYS A 178 28.27 -2.10 -33.73
CA LYS A 178 28.06 -0.95 -32.82
C LYS A 178 26.80 -0.25 -33.31
N VAL A 179 25.70 -0.40 -32.58
CA VAL A 179 24.41 0.16 -32.97
C VAL A 179 24.50 1.67 -32.84
N LEU A 180 24.65 2.38 -33.97
CA LEU A 180 24.26 3.79 -34.01
C LEU A 180 22.74 3.84 -34.17
N PRO A 181 22.04 4.68 -33.38
CA PRO A 181 20.59 4.76 -33.43
C PRO A 181 20.15 5.28 -34.80
N LYS A 182 19.22 4.57 -35.46
CA LYS A 182 18.59 5.05 -36.69
C LYS A 182 17.64 6.19 -36.34
N LYS A 183 17.85 7.37 -36.93
CA LYS A 183 16.86 8.45 -36.97
C LYS A 183 15.64 7.97 -37.76
N ASN A 184 14.46 8.06 -37.17
CA ASN A 184 13.20 7.88 -37.88
C ASN A 184 12.97 9.10 -38.78
N TYR A 185 13.06 8.91 -40.10
CA TYR A 185 12.48 9.84 -41.06
C TYR A 185 11.00 9.49 -41.22
N THR A 186 10.15 10.47 -41.00
CA THR A 186 8.72 10.45 -41.35
C THR A 186 8.56 10.51 -42.87
N SER A 187 7.69 9.67 -43.40
CA SER A 187 6.94 9.82 -44.66
C SER A 187 5.78 8.83 -44.51
N THR A 188 4.49 9.19 -44.62
CA THR A 188 3.84 10.25 -45.39
C THR A 188 2.51 10.54 -44.74
#